data_AF-A0A0E0RZD0-F1
#
_entry.id   AF-A0A0E0RZD0-F1
#
_cell.length_a   1.000
_cell.length_b   1.000
_cell.length_c   1.000
_cell.angle_alpha   90.00
_cell.angle_beta   90.00
_cell.angle_gamma   90.00
#
_symmetry.space_group_name_H-M   'P 1'
#
loop_
_entity.id
_entity.type
_entity.pdbx_description
1 polymer ?
#
loop_
_entity_poly.entity_id
_entity_poly.type
_entity_poly.pdbx_seq_one_letter_code
_entity_poly.pdbx_strand_id
1 'polypeptide(L)'
;MADTKVKVNGRGHGHINGDGTATPEKTPVNKHTKLWQLLALAKEVSKDVGSIEDYEKDAEERKILAAELEAKQGENKRLREFNDKIVREFSEHKTAASAKTDMIFAEFEQKYKTYESEKAAVEAMEKEVQEAREMLAVAEKKAAEADKLKQRLSSSEMHAKNHAAEIREMNAECELHRSQMQTGAEELASVKTKLSKAQSDLGEGILKDYGSEEVKKLRSDLQDLSTKVHDFVNEHFNFHDGAVDSASEIQELNARFPKIPLSTRTTKAAAKMRCAVADAVIAETLLSHIFVPFYVAHDMRSTASSMLSFFKGDERRETVYRCQILGSLTDSEQVETIQEDIVRKASNEVRSTLHPLVVAYKQTGFYNAVPALFRQAVTLWADAQRSRDMITAELPDEEDSRGAGEYSDYDVGNVATRKTGKGSPKPVVLAVLFPQFVCRDEVIAEGIVLRSDQAIVVEGVEEAQSNENGNGDAKKKPGTRRRSSADPKSPLRR
;
A
#
# COMPACT_ATOMS: atom_id res chain seq x y z
N MET A 1 71.49 51.91 -47.02
CA MET A 1 71.92 53.18 -47.67
C MET A 1 72.97 53.82 -46.78
N ALA A 2 74.05 54.41 -47.26
CA ALA A 2 74.33 54.82 -48.64
C ALA A 2 75.44 53.98 -49.33
N ASP A 3 75.39 53.97 -50.66
CA ASP A 3 76.36 53.31 -51.54
C ASP A 3 77.75 53.95 -51.51
N THR A 4 78.75 53.14 -51.85
CA THR A 4 80.07 53.61 -52.24
C THR A 4 80.09 54.01 -53.72
N LYS A 5 80.85 55.06 -54.06
CA LYS A 5 81.35 55.25 -55.42
C LYS A 5 82.85 55.53 -55.46
N VAL A 6 83.55 54.45 -55.82
CA VAL A 6 84.86 54.36 -56.46
C VAL A 6 85.17 55.53 -57.41
N LYS A 7 86.41 56.07 -57.42
CA LYS A 7 87.44 55.76 -58.45
C LYS A 7 88.47 56.89 -58.75
N VAL A 8 89.72 56.66 -58.29
CA VAL A 8 91.01 56.80 -59.02
C VAL A 8 91.63 58.18 -59.34
N ASN A 9 92.97 58.19 -59.16
CA ASN A 9 94.01 59.20 -59.40
C ASN A 9 94.26 60.13 -58.21
N GLY A 10 95.47 60.30 -57.67
CA GLY A 10 96.81 59.83 -58.07
C GLY A 10 97.85 60.66 -57.29
N ARG A 11 99.08 60.15 -57.14
CA ARG A 11 100.25 60.77 -56.44
C ARG A 11 100.32 62.32 -56.58
N GLY A 12 100.72 63.13 -55.59
CA GLY A 12 101.26 62.88 -54.23
C GLY A 12 101.63 64.23 -53.55
N HIS A 13 102.17 64.21 -52.32
CA HIS A 13 102.71 65.43 -51.63
C HIS A 13 103.85 66.09 -52.44
N GLY A 14 104.06 67.41 -52.44
CA GLY A 14 104.59 68.26 -51.34
C GLY A 14 106.13 68.13 -51.26
N HIS A 15 106.98 69.14 -51.05
CA HIS A 15 106.83 70.57 -50.72
C HIS A 15 108.20 71.30 -50.89
N ILE A 16 108.20 72.61 -51.20
CA ILE A 16 109.07 73.69 -50.63
C ILE A 16 110.60 73.77 -50.93
N ASN A 17 110.97 74.91 -51.56
CA ASN A 17 112.09 75.88 -51.39
C ASN A 17 113.57 75.51 -51.07
N GLY A 18 114.48 76.28 -51.71
CA GLY A 18 115.74 76.81 -51.12
C GLY A 18 117.03 75.98 -51.27
N ASP A 19 118.25 76.51 -51.08
CA ASP A 19 118.75 77.91 -51.06
C ASP A 19 120.31 77.93 -51.06
N GLY A 20 120.97 78.97 -51.60
CA GLY A 20 122.40 79.35 -51.43
C GLY A 20 123.55 78.33 -51.68
N THR A 21 124.86 78.67 -51.57
CA THR A 21 125.61 79.96 -51.67
C THR A 21 127.14 79.73 -51.74
N ALA A 22 127.88 80.70 -52.31
CA ALA A 22 129.27 81.12 -52.01
C ALA A 22 130.53 80.28 -52.40
N THR A 23 131.30 80.84 -53.37
CA THR A 23 132.77 81.12 -53.43
C THR A 23 133.79 80.40 -52.52
N PRO A 24 135.05 80.23 -53.01
CA PRO A 24 136.13 81.06 -52.42
C PRO A 24 137.20 81.60 -53.40
N GLU A 25 138.08 82.43 -52.83
CA GLU A 25 139.10 83.32 -53.41
C GLU A 25 140.54 82.78 -53.17
N LYS A 26 141.54 83.13 -54.03
CA LYS A 26 142.94 83.60 -53.70
C LYS A 26 144.07 83.28 -54.73
N THR A 27 144.59 84.34 -55.38
CA THR A 27 145.99 84.89 -55.42
C THR A 27 147.26 84.02 -55.20
N PRO A 28 148.52 84.47 -55.50
CA PRO A 28 149.05 85.52 -56.44
C PRO A 28 150.45 85.24 -57.15
N VAL A 29 150.97 86.21 -57.97
CA VAL A 29 152.44 86.55 -58.22
C VAL A 29 153.33 85.62 -59.13
N ASN A 30 154.46 86.02 -59.80
CA ASN A 30 154.97 87.22 -60.55
C ASN A 30 156.39 86.98 -61.20
N LYS A 31 156.84 87.85 -62.16
CA LYS A 31 158.24 88.19 -62.64
C LYS A 31 158.85 87.65 -63.97
N HIS A 32 159.74 88.50 -64.54
CA HIS A 32 160.75 88.35 -65.62
C HIS A 32 160.24 88.22 -67.08
N THR A 33 160.27 89.21 -67.99
CA THR A 33 160.95 90.53 -68.12
C THR A 33 162.39 90.61 -68.66
N LYS A 34 163.05 89.52 -69.13
CA LYS A 34 164.36 89.64 -69.85
C LYS A 34 164.61 88.73 -71.07
N LEU A 35 163.76 87.75 -71.39
CA LEU A 35 164.08 86.75 -72.45
C LEU A 35 163.78 87.18 -73.90
N TRP A 36 163.00 88.24 -74.15
CA TRP A 36 162.73 88.75 -75.52
C TRP A 36 163.41 90.09 -75.84
N GLN A 37 164.25 90.61 -74.95
CA GLN A 37 165.17 91.72 -75.24
C GLN A 37 166.57 91.26 -75.70
N LEU A 38 166.80 89.93 -75.77
CA LEU A 38 167.96 89.29 -76.42
C LEU A 38 167.56 88.17 -77.41
N LEU A 39 166.27 88.13 -77.79
CA LEU A 39 165.88 87.84 -79.18
C LEU A 39 165.83 89.14 -80.02
N ALA A 40 166.37 90.23 -79.46
CA ALA A 40 166.85 91.36 -80.23
C ALA A 40 168.13 90.97 -81.00
N LEU A 41 168.39 91.68 -82.09
CA LEU A 41 169.69 91.78 -82.78
C LEU A 41 170.33 90.51 -83.41
N ALA A 42 169.79 89.30 -83.23
CA ALA A 42 170.48 88.08 -83.70
C ALA A 42 169.58 86.96 -84.30
N LYS A 43 168.82 87.28 -85.35
CA LYS A 43 168.67 86.32 -86.48
C LYS A 43 168.73 87.01 -87.84
N GLU A 44 169.62 88.00 -87.95
CA GLU A 44 170.05 88.58 -89.23
C GLU A 44 170.88 87.57 -90.06
N VAL A 45 171.35 86.48 -89.46
CA VAL A 45 172.05 85.37 -90.15
C VAL A 45 171.63 83.98 -89.61
N SER A 46 171.35 83.07 -90.56
CA SER A 46 171.26 81.58 -90.46
C SER A 46 170.13 80.88 -89.67
N LYS A 47 169.20 80.29 -90.44
CA LYS A 47 168.73 78.87 -90.46
C LYS A 47 169.42 77.92 -89.43
N ASP A 48 168.72 77.11 -88.63
CA ASP A 48 167.83 76.00 -89.03
C ASP A 48 166.55 75.86 -88.18
N VAL A 49 165.64 74.96 -88.59
CA VAL A 49 164.24 74.83 -88.12
C VAL A 49 163.80 73.35 -88.11
N GLY A 50 163.20 72.86 -87.02
CA GLY A 50 162.69 71.47 -86.96
C GLY A 50 162.19 70.96 -85.59
N SER A 51 161.68 71.83 -84.71
CA SER A 51 161.27 71.43 -83.34
C SER A 51 160.10 72.27 -82.82
N ILE A 52 158.92 72.14 -83.44
CA ILE A 52 157.70 72.90 -83.07
C ILE A 52 156.41 72.05 -83.04
N GLU A 53 156.29 70.94 -83.79
CA GLU A 53 154.97 70.34 -84.09
C GLU A 53 154.36 69.40 -83.03
N ASP A 54 155.14 68.66 -82.23
CA ASP A 54 154.55 67.60 -81.36
C ASP A 54 153.96 68.08 -80.01
N TYR A 55 154.20 69.34 -79.59
CA TYR A 55 153.57 69.89 -78.36
C TYR A 55 152.09 70.27 -78.56
N GLU A 56 151.62 70.43 -79.80
CA GLU A 56 150.19 70.63 -80.08
C GLU A 56 149.40 69.33 -79.88
N LYS A 57 150.02 68.17 -80.19
CA LYS A 57 149.37 66.85 -80.08
C LYS A 57 149.01 66.48 -78.65
N ASP A 58 149.91 66.73 -77.70
CA ASP A 58 149.72 66.46 -76.26
C ASP A 58 148.67 67.41 -75.61
N ALA A 59 148.45 68.58 -76.21
CA ALA A 59 147.42 69.53 -75.77
C ALA A 59 146.01 69.14 -76.24
N GLU A 60 145.88 68.60 -77.45
CA GLU A 60 144.60 68.12 -77.99
C GLU A 60 144.11 66.86 -77.25
N GLU A 61 145.00 65.89 -76.94
CA GLU A 61 144.62 64.66 -76.22
C GLU A 61 144.09 64.93 -74.80
N ARG A 62 144.66 65.91 -74.07
CA ARG A 62 144.13 66.32 -72.75
C ARG A 62 142.74 66.95 -72.82
N LYS A 63 142.41 67.61 -73.93
CA LYS A 63 141.11 68.25 -74.15
C LYS A 63 140.01 67.21 -74.38
N ILE A 64 140.35 66.10 -75.04
CA ILE A 64 139.46 64.95 -75.27
C ILE A 64 139.19 64.21 -73.95
N LEU A 65 140.22 63.89 -73.16
CA LEU A 65 140.04 63.22 -71.86
C LEU A 65 139.20 64.03 -70.86
N ALA A 66 139.30 65.35 -70.87
CA ALA A 66 138.49 66.21 -70.00
C ALA A 66 136.98 66.09 -70.31
N ALA A 67 136.62 66.08 -71.60
CA ALA A 67 135.23 65.93 -72.03
C ALA A 67 134.65 64.53 -71.72
N GLU A 68 135.46 63.48 -71.85
CA GLU A 68 135.05 62.10 -71.56
C GLU A 68 134.80 61.87 -70.05
N LEU A 69 135.60 62.52 -69.20
CA LEU A 69 135.45 62.45 -67.74
C LEU A 69 134.21 63.21 -67.24
N GLU A 70 133.87 64.36 -67.83
CA GLU A 70 132.64 65.09 -67.54
C GLU A 70 131.39 64.30 -67.96
N ALA A 71 131.43 63.66 -69.15
CA ALA A 71 130.36 62.78 -69.61
C ALA A 71 130.14 61.58 -68.65
N LYS A 72 131.22 60.95 -68.16
CA LYS A 72 131.13 59.85 -67.19
C LYS A 72 130.65 60.29 -65.81
N GLN A 73 130.96 61.50 -65.36
CA GLN A 73 130.40 62.04 -64.11
C GLN A 73 128.88 62.30 -64.23
N GLY A 74 128.41 62.79 -65.39
CA GLY A 74 126.97 62.95 -65.66
C GLY A 74 126.20 61.62 -65.66
N GLU A 75 126.78 60.56 -66.23
CA GLU A 75 126.18 59.21 -66.26
C GLU A 75 126.08 58.59 -64.85
N ASN A 76 127.13 58.71 -64.04
CA ASN A 76 127.17 58.17 -62.68
C ASN A 76 126.14 58.85 -61.75
N LYS A 77 125.91 60.17 -61.92
CA LYS A 77 124.91 60.91 -61.16
C LYS A 77 123.48 60.43 -61.47
N ARG A 78 123.15 60.22 -62.75
CA ARG A 78 121.84 59.68 -63.19
C ARG A 78 121.57 58.27 -62.63
N LEU A 79 122.58 57.40 -62.60
CA LEU A 79 122.43 56.04 -62.08
C LEU A 79 122.11 56.00 -60.58
N ARG A 80 122.70 56.91 -59.78
CA ARG A 80 122.35 57.05 -58.35
C ARG A 80 120.92 57.56 -58.17
N GLU A 81 120.55 58.63 -58.88
CA GLU A 81 119.20 59.19 -58.84
C GLU A 81 118.11 58.17 -59.25
N PHE A 82 118.41 57.27 -60.19
CA PHE A 82 117.51 56.18 -60.59
C PHE A 82 117.41 55.08 -59.52
N ASN A 83 118.52 54.69 -58.89
CA ASN A 83 118.53 53.63 -57.88
C ASN A 83 117.81 54.09 -56.59
N ASP A 84 118.05 55.33 -56.14
CA ASP A 84 117.36 55.96 -54.99
C ASP A 84 115.85 56.13 -55.22
N LYS A 85 115.40 56.17 -56.49
CA LYS A 85 113.99 56.16 -56.84
C LYS A 85 113.38 54.77 -56.68
N ILE A 86 114.04 53.71 -57.19
CA ILE A 86 113.53 52.33 -57.09
C ILE A 86 113.44 51.86 -55.64
N VAL A 87 114.46 52.12 -54.81
CA VAL A 87 114.45 51.72 -53.39
C VAL A 87 113.27 52.35 -52.63
N ARG A 88 112.91 53.59 -52.98
CA ARG A 88 111.77 54.31 -52.40
C ARG A 88 110.42 53.75 -52.84
N GLU A 89 110.24 53.53 -54.14
CA GLU A 89 108.99 52.94 -54.67
C GLU A 89 108.78 51.51 -54.13
N PHE A 90 109.85 50.72 -53.90
CA PHE A 90 109.74 49.37 -53.31
C PHE A 90 109.39 49.39 -51.82
N SER A 91 109.91 50.34 -51.03
CA SER A 91 109.59 50.43 -49.61
C SER A 91 108.16 50.92 -49.37
N GLU A 92 107.70 51.90 -50.17
CA GLU A 92 106.30 52.38 -50.19
C GLU A 92 105.32 51.26 -50.58
N HIS A 93 105.65 50.42 -51.57
CA HIS A 93 104.78 49.30 -51.94
C HIS A 93 104.70 48.21 -50.86
N LYS A 94 105.80 47.96 -50.14
CA LYS A 94 105.85 46.96 -49.07
C LYS A 94 105.00 47.38 -47.85
N THR A 95 105.09 48.63 -47.43
CA THR A 95 104.29 49.16 -46.30
C THR A 95 102.81 49.29 -46.67
N ALA A 96 102.49 49.72 -47.89
CA ALA A 96 101.11 49.75 -48.37
C ALA A 96 100.47 48.35 -48.46
N ALA A 97 101.24 47.33 -48.82
CA ALA A 97 100.76 45.94 -48.89
C ALA A 97 100.51 45.32 -47.50
N SER A 98 101.40 45.53 -46.52
CA SER A 98 101.17 45.00 -45.17
C SER A 98 99.96 45.65 -44.51
N ALA A 99 99.89 46.99 -44.50
CA ALA A 99 98.78 47.73 -43.90
C ALA A 99 97.41 47.33 -44.49
N LYS A 100 97.33 47.05 -45.80
CA LYS A 100 96.10 46.59 -46.44
C LYS A 100 95.74 45.14 -46.07
N THR A 101 96.74 44.30 -45.79
CA THR A 101 96.53 42.92 -45.34
C THR A 101 96.03 42.90 -43.90
N ASP A 102 96.66 43.67 -43.00
CA ASP A 102 96.28 43.79 -41.59
C ASP A 102 94.85 44.32 -41.43
N MET A 103 94.47 45.32 -42.26
CA MET A 103 93.10 45.88 -42.25
C MET A 103 92.04 44.85 -42.68
N ILE A 104 92.34 43.99 -43.65
CA ILE A 104 91.42 42.92 -44.09
C ILE A 104 91.28 41.84 -43.01
N PHE A 105 92.35 41.47 -42.31
CA PHE A 105 92.27 40.54 -41.18
C PHE A 105 91.46 41.11 -40.03
N ALA A 106 91.64 42.39 -39.68
CA ALA A 106 90.83 43.06 -38.65
C ALA A 106 89.33 43.11 -39.03
N GLU A 107 89.00 43.44 -40.28
CA GLU A 107 87.61 43.39 -40.77
C GLU A 107 87.02 41.97 -40.72
N PHE A 108 87.81 40.95 -41.08
CA PHE A 108 87.35 39.57 -41.06
C PHE A 108 87.13 39.07 -39.63
N GLU A 109 88.06 39.35 -38.71
CA GLU A 109 87.93 39.00 -37.29
C GLU A 109 86.73 39.70 -36.65
N GLN A 110 86.48 40.97 -36.99
CA GLN A 110 85.28 41.69 -36.53
C GLN A 110 84.00 41.04 -37.06
N LYS A 111 83.92 40.76 -38.37
CA LYS A 111 82.76 40.10 -38.99
C LYS A 111 82.52 38.68 -38.44
N TYR A 112 83.59 37.94 -38.14
CA TYR A 112 83.50 36.61 -37.54
C TYR A 112 82.95 36.67 -36.10
N LYS A 113 83.40 37.63 -35.29
CA LYS A 113 82.83 37.88 -33.95
C LYS A 113 81.36 38.30 -33.99
N THR A 114 80.96 39.13 -34.97
CA THR A 114 79.55 39.46 -35.20
C THR A 114 78.75 38.20 -35.59
N TYR A 115 79.27 37.36 -36.49
CA TYR A 115 78.63 36.12 -36.90
C TYR A 115 78.45 35.12 -35.75
N GLU A 116 79.46 34.91 -34.89
CA GLU A 116 79.30 34.04 -33.70
C GLU A 116 78.28 34.62 -32.70
N SER A 117 78.26 35.95 -32.50
CA SER A 117 77.26 36.61 -31.67
C SER A 117 75.84 36.47 -32.24
N GLU A 118 75.66 36.63 -33.55
CA GLU A 118 74.37 36.48 -34.23
C GLU A 118 73.91 35.02 -34.21
N LYS A 119 74.81 34.06 -34.44
CA LYS A 119 74.53 32.62 -34.35
C LYS A 119 74.07 32.22 -32.95
N ALA A 120 74.75 32.68 -31.90
CA ALA A 120 74.35 32.43 -30.52
C ALA A 120 72.98 33.07 -30.19
N ALA A 121 72.69 34.26 -30.72
CA ALA A 121 71.39 34.91 -30.54
C ALA A 121 70.26 34.19 -31.29
N VAL A 122 70.52 33.63 -32.48
CA VAL A 122 69.58 32.80 -33.23
C VAL A 122 69.32 31.48 -32.50
N GLU A 123 70.37 30.77 -32.04
CA GLU A 123 70.21 29.53 -31.27
C GLU A 123 69.42 29.76 -29.96
N ALA A 124 69.60 30.91 -29.31
CA ALA A 124 68.80 31.30 -28.15
C ALA A 124 67.32 31.56 -28.51
N MET A 125 67.04 32.33 -29.57
CA MET A 125 65.66 32.58 -30.02
C MET A 125 64.96 31.32 -30.55
N GLU A 126 65.67 30.41 -31.22
CA GLU A 126 65.11 29.11 -31.64
C GLU A 126 64.67 28.28 -30.43
N LYS A 127 65.47 28.31 -29.34
CA LYS A 127 65.12 27.65 -28.08
C LYS A 127 63.91 28.30 -27.41
N GLU A 128 63.85 29.62 -27.33
CA GLU A 128 62.69 30.35 -26.79
C GLU A 128 61.41 30.08 -27.60
N VAL A 129 61.50 30.02 -28.93
CA VAL A 129 60.37 29.67 -29.82
C VAL A 129 59.92 28.22 -29.60
N GLN A 130 60.83 27.28 -29.35
CA GLN A 130 60.49 25.89 -29.04
C GLN A 130 59.81 25.77 -27.67
N GLU A 131 60.35 26.41 -26.64
CA GLU A 131 59.75 26.46 -25.29
C GLU A 131 58.35 27.11 -25.33
N ALA A 132 58.18 28.20 -26.09
CA ALA A 132 56.88 28.85 -26.28
C ALA A 132 55.86 27.95 -27.00
N ARG A 133 56.28 27.20 -28.02
CA ARG A 133 55.42 26.21 -28.72
C ARG A 133 54.96 25.09 -27.81
N GLU A 134 55.85 24.57 -26.97
CA GLU A 134 55.52 23.52 -26.00
C GLU A 134 54.53 24.02 -24.94
N MET A 135 54.75 25.24 -24.42
CA MET A 135 53.82 25.89 -23.49
C MET A 135 52.44 26.13 -24.11
N LEU A 136 52.38 26.53 -25.38
CA LEU A 136 51.13 26.74 -26.11
C LEU A 136 50.37 25.42 -26.32
N ALA A 137 51.06 24.35 -26.73
CA ALA A 137 50.46 23.00 -26.86
C ALA A 137 49.95 22.43 -25.52
N VAL A 138 50.61 22.74 -24.40
CA VAL A 138 50.13 22.40 -23.05
C VAL A 138 48.89 23.22 -22.67
N ALA A 139 48.86 24.51 -23.03
CA ALA A 139 47.70 25.38 -22.78
C ALA A 139 46.47 24.94 -23.59
N GLU A 140 46.63 24.58 -24.86
CA GLU A 140 45.55 24.06 -25.71
C GLU A 140 44.95 22.76 -25.16
N LYS A 141 45.78 21.81 -24.70
CA LYS A 141 45.30 20.59 -24.03
C LYS A 141 44.49 20.91 -22.78
N LYS A 142 44.98 21.80 -21.92
CA LYS A 142 44.27 22.23 -20.70
C LYS A 142 42.95 22.94 -21.01
N ALA A 143 42.89 23.75 -22.06
CA ALA A 143 41.65 24.39 -22.52
C ALA A 143 40.63 23.34 -22.98
N ALA A 144 41.04 22.38 -23.81
CA ALA A 144 40.16 21.30 -24.27
C ALA A 144 39.69 20.37 -23.13
N GLU A 145 40.49 20.17 -22.08
CA GLU A 145 40.08 19.46 -20.87
C GLU A 145 39.09 20.28 -20.01
N ALA A 146 39.33 21.59 -19.88
CA ALA A 146 38.42 22.50 -19.18
C ALA A 146 37.04 22.58 -19.86
N ASP A 147 36.98 22.63 -21.19
CA ASP A 147 35.72 22.61 -21.93
C ASP A 147 34.96 21.29 -21.77
N LYS A 148 35.66 20.14 -21.81
CA LYS A 148 35.06 18.83 -21.50
C LYS A 148 34.51 18.75 -20.07
N LEU A 149 35.24 19.30 -19.09
CA LEU A 149 34.78 19.38 -17.70
C LEU A 149 33.56 20.28 -17.57
N LYS A 150 33.55 21.44 -18.24
CA LYS A 150 32.42 22.38 -18.25
C LYS A 150 31.17 21.78 -18.87
N GLN A 151 31.31 21.02 -19.97
CA GLN A 151 30.21 20.29 -20.60
C GLN A 151 29.65 19.20 -19.67
N ARG A 152 30.53 18.43 -19.01
CA ARG A 152 30.12 17.43 -18.00
C ARG A 152 29.40 18.08 -16.82
N LEU A 153 29.93 19.16 -16.26
CA LEU A 153 29.30 19.91 -15.17
C LEU A 153 27.88 20.35 -15.55
N SER A 154 27.73 20.97 -16.73
CA SER A 154 26.42 21.42 -17.24
C SER A 154 25.41 20.27 -17.38
N SER A 155 25.85 19.12 -17.90
CA SER A 155 24.98 17.93 -17.97
C SER A 155 24.61 17.40 -16.57
N SER A 156 25.55 17.38 -15.63
CA SER A 156 25.31 16.93 -14.26
C SER A 156 24.37 17.86 -13.49
N GLU A 157 24.48 19.18 -13.69
CA GLU A 157 23.55 20.17 -13.12
C GLU A 157 22.13 20.00 -13.69
N MET A 158 22.01 19.69 -14.99
CA MET A 158 20.71 19.42 -15.61
C MET A 158 20.08 18.14 -15.06
N HIS A 159 20.83 17.04 -14.95
CA HIS A 159 20.35 15.81 -14.31
C HIS A 159 19.95 16.03 -12.84
N ALA A 160 20.75 16.76 -12.06
CA ALA A 160 20.43 17.09 -10.67
C ALA A 160 19.15 17.94 -10.55
N LYS A 161 18.93 18.91 -11.45
CA LYS A 161 17.69 19.70 -11.49
C LYS A 161 16.47 18.85 -11.85
N ASN A 162 16.61 17.92 -12.79
CA ASN A 162 15.53 17.03 -13.21
C ASN A 162 15.13 16.06 -12.08
N HIS A 163 16.09 15.35 -11.47
CA HIS A 163 15.79 14.50 -10.30
C HIS A 163 15.24 15.29 -9.11
N ALA A 164 15.70 16.53 -8.88
CA ALA A 164 15.13 17.39 -7.85
C ALA A 164 13.69 17.86 -8.18
N ALA A 165 13.26 17.81 -9.44
CA ALA A 165 11.87 18.03 -9.82
C ALA A 165 11.03 16.75 -9.63
N GLU A 166 11.50 15.61 -10.14
CA GLU A 166 10.87 14.29 -9.98
C GLU A 166 10.62 13.94 -8.50
N ILE A 167 11.60 14.19 -7.62
CA ILE A 167 11.45 13.95 -6.17
C ILE A 167 10.38 14.88 -5.55
N ARG A 168 10.23 16.12 -6.03
CA ARG A 168 9.16 17.02 -5.55
C ARG A 168 7.77 16.56 -6.02
N GLU A 169 7.67 16.12 -7.27
CA GLU A 169 6.44 15.59 -7.85
C GLU A 169 6.00 14.32 -7.11
N MET A 170 6.90 13.34 -6.96
CA MET A 170 6.66 12.11 -6.20
C MET A 170 6.29 12.38 -4.74
N ASN A 171 6.92 13.36 -4.08
CA ASN A 171 6.52 13.75 -2.72
C ASN A 171 5.11 14.35 -2.66
N ALA A 172 4.73 15.19 -3.64
CA ALA A 172 3.39 15.74 -3.72
C ALA A 172 2.32 14.66 -4.00
N GLU A 173 2.62 13.68 -4.86
CA GLU A 173 1.78 12.49 -5.07
C GLU A 173 1.65 11.66 -3.78
N CYS A 174 2.75 11.44 -3.05
CA CYS A 174 2.73 10.72 -1.77
C CYS A 174 1.91 11.46 -0.69
N GLU A 175 1.97 12.78 -0.64
CA GLU A 175 1.13 13.60 0.25
C GLU A 175 -0.35 13.54 -0.14
N LEU A 176 -0.65 13.61 -1.44
CA LEU A 176 -2.01 13.48 -1.97
C LEU A 176 -2.60 12.09 -1.63
N HIS A 177 -1.87 11.01 -1.89
CA HIS A 177 -2.31 9.66 -1.57
C HIS A 177 -2.43 9.42 -0.06
N ARG A 178 -1.54 9.98 0.76
CA ARG A 178 -1.68 9.94 2.23
C ARG A 178 -2.95 10.63 2.70
N SER A 179 -3.25 11.81 2.15
CA SER A 179 -4.48 12.56 2.43
C SER A 179 -5.74 11.76 2.03
N GLN A 180 -5.78 11.23 0.80
CA GLN A 180 -6.87 10.37 0.32
C GLN A 180 -7.08 9.13 1.19
N MET A 181 -6.00 8.45 1.59
CA MET A 181 -6.06 7.29 2.48
C MET A 181 -6.58 7.66 3.88
N GLN A 182 -6.19 8.83 4.41
CA GLN A 182 -6.70 9.30 5.69
C GLN A 182 -8.20 9.61 5.61
N THR A 183 -8.65 10.36 4.60
CA THR A 183 -10.08 10.64 4.40
C THR A 183 -10.89 9.35 4.23
N GLY A 184 -10.41 8.39 3.44
CA GLY A 184 -11.07 7.08 3.28
C GLY A 184 -11.13 6.27 4.57
N ALA A 185 -10.13 6.36 5.44
CA ALA A 185 -10.14 5.72 6.77
C ALA A 185 -11.15 6.38 7.71
N GLU A 186 -11.24 7.72 7.71
CA GLU A 186 -12.22 8.49 8.49
C GLU A 186 -13.66 8.23 8.01
N GLU A 187 -13.89 8.17 6.70
CA GLU A 187 -15.17 7.77 6.11
C GLU A 187 -15.56 6.34 6.50
N LEU A 188 -14.64 5.37 6.40
CA LEU A 188 -14.89 3.98 6.78
C LEU A 188 -15.21 3.85 8.28
N ALA A 189 -14.50 4.59 9.15
CA ALA A 189 -14.81 4.65 10.57
C ALA A 189 -16.20 5.26 10.86
N SER A 190 -16.57 6.32 10.12
CA SER A 190 -17.90 6.93 10.18
C SER A 190 -19.01 5.96 9.74
N VAL A 191 -18.81 5.27 8.61
CA VAL A 191 -19.75 4.26 8.10
C VAL A 191 -19.87 3.08 9.05
N LYS A 192 -18.77 2.57 9.60
CA LYS A 192 -18.78 1.49 10.60
C LYS A 192 -19.54 1.88 11.87
N THR A 193 -19.39 3.13 12.32
CA THR A 193 -20.14 3.66 13.47
C THR A 193 -21.64 3.80 13.17
N LYS A 194 -22.00 4.30 11.98
CA LYS A 194 -23.41 4.37 11.52
C LYS A 194 -24.03 2.98 11.37
N LEU A 195 -23.28 2.01 10.85
CA LEU A 195 -23.72 0.62 10.71
C LEU A 195 -23.95 0.01 12.09
N SER A 196 -22.96 0.05 12.99
CA SER A 196 -23.09 -0.46 14.36
C SER A 196 -24.27 0.17 15.11
N LYS A 197 -24.50 1.48 14.94
CA LYS A 197 -25.69 2.13 15.49
C LYS A 197 -26.98 1.59 14.85
N ALA A 198 -27.07 1.50 13.53
CA ALA A 198 -28.25 0.99 12.85
C ALA A 198 -28.55 -0.48 13.22
N GLN A 199 -27.51 -1.31 13.39
CA GLN A 199 -27.61 -2.69 13.88
C GLN A 199 -28.17 -2.72 15.31
N SER A 200 -27.68 -1.86 16.20
CA SER A 200 -28.22 -1.70 17.56
C SER A 200 -29.67 -1.20 17.55
N ASP A 201 -30.00 -0.21 16.72
CA ASP A 201 -31.36 0.36 16.59
C ASP A 201 -32.35 -0.66 15.98
N LEU A 202 -31.86 -1.61 15.18
CA LEU A 202 -32.60 -2.77 14.64
C LEU A 202 -32.65 -3.97 15.61
N GLY A 203 -31.94 -3.91 16.75
CA GLY A 203 -31.92 -4.97 17.75
C GLY A 203 -31.10 -6.21 17.37
N GLU A 204 -29.99 -6.04 16.64
CA GLU A 204 -29.08 -7.14 16.34
C GLU A 204 -28.56 -7.81 17.64
N GLY A 205 -28.66 -9.14 17.70
CA GLY A 205 -28.33 -9.94 18.89
C GLY A 205 -29.46 -10.13 19.91
N ILE A 206 -30.62 -9.48 19.73
CA ILE A 206 -31.81 -9.71 20.59
C ILE A 206 -32.50 -11.03 20.25
N LEU A 207 -32.61 -11.32 18.96
CA LEU A 207 -33.10 -12.59 18.43
C LEU A 207 -31.94 -13.54 18.16
N LYS A 208 -32.14 -14.81 18.49
CA LYS A 208 -31.17 -15.91 18.35
C LYS A 208 -31.54 -16.74 17.11
N ASP A 209 -30.57 -17.11 16.29
CA ASP A 209 -30.77 -18.14 15.27
C ASP A 209 -31.06 -19.49 15.99
N TYR A 210 -32.28 -20.01 15.84
CA TYR A 210 -32.64 -21.35 16.33
C TYR A 210 -32.28 -22.36 15.23
N GLY A 211 -31.15 -23.05 15.41
CA GLY A 211 -30.73 -24.13 14.54
C GLY A 211 -31.56 -25.41 14.74
N SER A 212 -31.21 -26.45 14.00
CA SER A 212 -31.91 -27.74 14.07
C SER A 212 -31.86 -28.38 15.46
N GLU A 213 -30.78 -28.17 16.22
CA GLU A 213 -30.66 -28.72 17.57
C GLU A 213 -31.47 -27.93 18.60
N GLU A 214 -31.53 -26.61 18.49
CA GLU A 214 -32.37 -25.75 19.32
C GLU A 214 -33.86 -26.06 19.12
N VAL A 215 -34.29 -26.27 17.86
CA VAL A 215 -35.68 -26.67 17.53
C VAL A 215 -35.99 -28.08 18.05
N LYS A 216 -35.06 -29.05 17.92
CA LYS A 216 -35.22 -30.39 18.51
C LYS A 216 -35.31 -30.34 20.04
N LYS A 217 -34.48 -29.52 20.69
CA LYS A 217 -34.52 -29.33 22.15
C LYS A 217 -35.87 -28.74 22.56
N LEU A 218 -36.32 -27.67 21.91
CA LEU A 218 -37.62 -27.06 22.19
C LEU A 218 -38.78 -28.04 22.00
N ARG A 219 -38.75 -28.87 20.95
CA ARG A 219 -39.72 -29.97 20.76
C ARG A 219 -39.73 -30.92 21.95
N SER A 220 -38.56 -31.37 22.43
CA SER A 220 -38.45 -32.24 23.59
C SER A 220 -38.96 -31.57 24.87
N ASP A 221 -38.55 -30.33 25.13
CA ASP A 221 -38.97 -29.55 26.29
C ASP A 221 -40.50 -29.33 26.31
N LEU A 222 -41.12 -29.15 25.14
CA LEU A 222 -42.57 -29.03 24.96
C LEU A 222 -43.32 -30.37 25.15
N GLN A 223 -42.75 -31.49 24.68
CA GLN A 223 -43.29 -32.83 24.92
C GLN A 223 -43.21 -33.23 26.40
N ASP A 224 -42.12 -32.90 27.08
CA ASP A 224 -41.97 -33.06 28.53
C ASP A 224 -42.98 -32.17 29.29
N LEU A 225 -43.23 -30.94 28.82
CA LEU A 225 -44.25 -30.07 29.41
C LEU A 225 -45.67 -30.63 29.22
N SER A 226 -46.02 -31.10 28.02
CA SER A 226 -47.30 -31.78 27.74
C SER A 226 -47.51 -32.98 28.67
N THR A 227 -46.49 -33.82 28.81
CA THR A 227 -46.52 -34.98 29.72
C THR A 227 -46.73 -34.54 31.17
N LYS A 228 -46.01 -33.52 31.65
CA LYS A 228 -46.18 -32.97 33.01
C LYS A 228 -47.58 -32.37 33.25
N VAL A 229 -48.17 -31.69 32.26
CA VAL A 229 -49.55 -31.17 32.35
C VAL A 229 -50.52 -32.33 32.54
N HIS A 230 -50.40 -33.37 31.73
CA HIS A 230 -51.29 -34.51 31.76
C HIS A 230 -51.10 -35.39 33.00
N ASP A 231 -49.87 -35.58 33.48
CA ASP A 231 -49.57 -36.25 34.76
C ASP A 231 -50.16 -35.47 35.94
N PHE A 232 -50.03 -34.14 35.95
CA PHE A 232 -50.64 -33.27 36.95
C PHE A 232 -52.17 -33.37 36.94
N VAL A 233 -52.79 -33.42 35.75
CA VAL A 233 -54.23 -33.61 35.60
C VAL A 233 -54.68 -35.00 36.07
N ASN A 234 -53.94 -36.05 35.73
CA ASN A 234 -54.18 -37.39 36.25
C ASN A 234 -54.06 -37.46 37.78
N GLU A 235 -53.06 -36.80 38.36
CA GLU A 235 -52.88 -36.75 39.80
C GLU A 235 -54.08 -36.08 40.51
N HIS A 236 -54.73 -35.09 39.90
CA HIS A 236 -55.73 -34.26 40.59
C HIS A 236 -57.19 -34.57 40.24
N PHE A 237 -57.48 -35.07 39.03
CA PHE A 237 -58.85 -35.22 38.52
C PHE A 237 -59.28 -36.67 38.21
N ASN A 238 -58.35 -37.62 38.09
CA ASN A 238 -58.63 -39.02 37.75
C ASN A 238 -59.13 -39.85 38.96
N PHE A 239 -60.18 -39.37 39.64
CA PHE A 239 -60.77 -40.04 40.81
C PHE A 239 -62.17 -40.58 40.56
N HIS A 240 -62.40 -41.78 41.11
CA HIS A 240 -63.69 -42.46 41.18
C HIS A 240 -64.43 -42.15 42.49
N ASP A 241 -63.81 -41.43 43.42
CA ASP A 241 -64.50 -40.88 44.57
C ASP A 241 -65.01 -39.48 44.21
N GLY A 242 -66.23 -39.14 44.63
CA GLY A 242 -66.98 -38.03 44.05
C GLY A 242 -66.26 -36.68 44.19
N ALA A 243 -66.00 -36.02 43.06
CA ALA A 243 -65.87 -34.58 43.07
C ALA A 243 -67.17 -33.98 43.64
N VAL A 244 -67.09 -32.79 44.25
CA VAL A 244 -68.29 -32.12 44.79
C VAL A 244 -68.97 -31.42 43.61
N ASP A 245 -69.56 -32.25 42.74
CA ASP A 245 -70.23 -31.85 41.51
C ASP A 245 -71.53 -31.11 41.84
N SER A 246 -71.43 -29.81 42.15
CA SER A 246 -72.57 -28.92 41.99
C SER A 246 -72.89 -28.84 40.49
N ALA A 247 -74.13 -29.20 40.14
CA ALA A 247 -74.51 -29.49 38.76
C ALA A 247 -74.40 -28.28 37.79
N SER A 248 -74.39 -27.07 38.33
CA SER A 248 -74.15 -25.81 37.62
C SER A 248 -72.75 -25.71 37.03
N GLU A 249 -71.71 -26.11 37.76
CA GLU A 249 -70.32 -25.95 37.37
C GLU A 249 -69.93 -26.94 36.27
N ILE A 250 -70.47 -28.16 36.31
CA ILE A 250 -70.39 -29.09 35.17
C ILE A 250 -71.19 -28.57 33.96
N GLN A 251 -72.28 -27.83 34.17
CA GLN A 251 -73.03 -27.22 33.07
C GLN A 251 -72.26 -26.08 32.39
N GLU A 252 -71.52 -25.27 33.16
CA GLU A 252 -70.61 -24.25 32.62
C GLU A 252 -69.45 -24.87 31.82
N LEU A 253 -68.82 -25.93 32.34
CA LEU A 253 -67.76 -26.64 31.63
C LEU A 253 -68.27 -27.37 30.37
N ASN A 254 -69.47 -27.94 30.40
CA ASN A 254 -70.14 -28.47 29.21
C ASN A 254 -70.46 -27.38 28.18
N ALA A 255 -70.79 -26.15 28.60
CA ALA A 255 -71.00 -25.05 27.69
C ALA A 255 -69.69 -24.58 27.02
N ARG A 256 -68.55 -24.64 27.72
CA ARG A 256 -67.21 -24.34 27.18
C ARG A 256 -66.67 -25.45 26.28
N PHE A 257 -66.91 -26.73 26.63
CA PHE A 257 -66.40 -27.90 25.89
C PHE A 257 -67.52 -28.89 25.49
N PRO A 258 -68.49 -28.49 24.65
CA PRO A 258 -69.72 -29.26 24.36
C PRO A 258 -69.47 -30.58 23.61
N LYS A 259 -68.28 -30.78 23.07
CA LYS A 259 -67.86 -32.02 22.40
C LYS A 259 -67.33 -33.10 23.36
N ILE A 260 -66.97 -32.76 24.61
CA ILE A 260 -66.49 -33.75 25.60
C ILE A 260 -67.69 -34.26 26.43
N PRO A 261 -67.93 -35.58 26.53
CA PRO A 261 -69.05 -36.12 27.30
C PRO A 261 -68.78 -36.10 28.81
N LEU A 262 -69.03 -34.96 29.48
CA LEU A 262 -69.00 -34.89 30.94
C LEU A 262 -70.23 -35.55 31.58
N SER A 263 -70.03 -36.23 32.70
CA SER A 263 -71.11 -36.67 33.58
C SER A 263 -70.70 -36.59 35.05
N THR A 264 -71.69 -36.52 35.93
CA THR A 264 -71.54 -36.54 37.41
C THR A 264 -71.22 -37.93 37.96
N ARG A 265 -70.80 -38.89 37.12
CA ARG A 265 -70.56 -40.27 37.52
C ARG A 265 -69.17 -40.45 38.12
N THR A 266 -69.06 -41.49 38.93
CA THR A 266 -67.83 -41.96 39.60
C THR A 266 -67.08 -43.04 38.80
N THR A 267 -67.51 -43.31 37.56
CA THR A 267 -66.93 -44.33 36.67
C THR A 267 -65.53 -43.94 36.19
N LYS A 268 -64.81 -44.92 35.61
CA LYS A 268 -63.50 -44.67 34.99
C LYS A 268 -63.63 -43.74 33.79
N ALA A 269 -64.69 -43.91 32.99
CA ALA A 269 -64.96 -43.04 31.85
C ALA A 269 -65.22 -41.59 32.29
N ALA A 270 -66.13 -41.36 33.23
CA ALA A 270 -66.43 -40.02 33.73
C ALA A 270 -65.20 -39.34 34.36
N ALA A 271 -64.38 -40.07 35.12
CA ALA A 271 -63.12 -39.54 35.67
C ALA A 271 -62.15 -39.08 34.57
N LYS A 272 -62.00 -39.86 33.49
CA LYS A 272 -61.17 -39.49 32.34
C LYS A 272 -61.74 -38.34 31.52
N MET A 273 -63.07 -38.19 31.42
CA MET A 273 -63.68 -37.02 30.78
C MET A 273 -63.49 -35.74 31.61
N ARG A 274 -63.49 -35.83 32.96
CA ARG A 274 -63.04 -34.73 33.83
C ARG A 274 -61.56 -34.37 33.58
N CYS A 275 -60.68 -35.37 33.42
CA CYS A 275 -59.29 -35.13 33.02
C CYS A 275 -59.18 -34.41 31.66
N ALA A 276 -59.90 -34.86 30.63
CA ALA A 276 -59.85 -34.24 29.31
C ALA A 276 -60.30 -32.77 29.33
N VAL A 277 -61.31 -32.42 30.13
CA VAL A 277 -61.71 -31.01 30.34
C VAL A 277 -60.65 -30.23 31.13
N ALA A 278 -60.02 -30.83 32.14
CA ALA A 278 -58.94 -30.18 32.88
C ALA A 278 -57.71 -29.90 31.99
N ASP A 279 -57.29 -30.87 31.17
CA ASP A 279 -56.26 -30.71 30.15
C ASP A 279 -56.63 -29.59 29.16
N ALA A 280 -57.87 -29.59 28.63
CA ALA A 280 -58.35 -28.57 27.68
C ALA A 280 -58.40 -27.15 28.28
N VAL A 281 -58.84 -27.00 29.54
CA VAL A 281 -58.80 -25.71 30.25
C VAL A 281 -57.35 -25.23 30.41
N ILE A 282 -56.42 -26.12 30.81
CA ILE A 282 -55.01 -25.75 30.95
C ILE A 282 -54.41 -25.37 29.59
N ALA A 283 -54.74 -26.08 28.51
CA ALA A 283 -54.30 -25.74 27.15
C ALA A 283 -54.80 -24.36 26.69
N GLU A 284 -56.07 -24.03 26.95
CA GLU A 284 -56.65 -22.72 26.64
C GLU A 284 -55.99 -21.59 27.45
N THR A 285 -55.73 -21.81 28.75
CA THR A 285 -54.99 -20.87 29.59
C THR A 285 -53.53 -20.71 29.15
N LEU A 286 -52.86 -21.80 28.76
CA LEU A 286 -51.50 -21.79 28.23
C LEU A 286 -51.41 -20.90 26.98
N LEU A 287 -52.31 -21.11 26.00
CA LEU A 287 -52.38 -20.28 24.79
C LEU A 287 -52.69 -18.80 25.10
N SER A 288 -53.61 -18.53 26.03
CA SER A 288 -54.10 -17.18 26.30
C SER A 288 -53.12 -16.30 27.09
N HIS A 289 -52.29 -16.91 27.95
CA HIS A 289 -51.42 -16.16 28.87
C HIS A 289 -49.92 -16.40 28.68
N ILE A 290 -49.52 -17.60 28.28
CA ILE A 290 -48.11 -18.04 28.32
C ILE A 290 -47.53 -18.13 26.92
N PHE A 291 -48.15 -18.88 26.00
CA PHE A 291 -47.66 -19.06 24.63
C PHE A 291 -48.02 -17.88 23.72
N VAL A 292 -47.82 -16.66 24.24
CA VAL A 292 -48.07 -15.37 23.57
C VAL A 292 -46.77 -14.81 22.97
N PRO A 293 -46.83 -13.93 21.96
CA PRO A 293 -45.62 -13.43 21.29
C PRO A 293 -44.67 -12.62 22.17
N PHE A 294 -45.19 -11.92 23.19
CA PHE A 294 -44.39 -11.04 24.06
C PHE A 294 -44.88 -11.05 25.51
N TYR A 295 -43.94 -11.13 26.45
CA TYR A 295 -44.18 -10.83 27.86
C TYR A 295 -44.02 -9.33 28.14
N VAL A 296 -45.10 -8.60 27.85
CA VAL A 296 -45.25 -7.16 28.12
C VAL A 296 -46.33 -6.90 29.17
N ALA A 297 -46.39 -5.67 29.67
CA ALA A 297 -47.44 -5.19 30.54
C ALA A 297 -48.85 -5.44 29.94
N HIS A 298 -49.82 -5.71 30.80
CA HIS A 298 -51.13 -6.23 30.40
C HIS A 298 -51.94 -5.28 29.51
N ASP A 299 -51.83 -3.98 29.75
CA ASP A 299 -52.38 -2.89 28.95
C ASP A 299 -51.77 -2.81 27.54
N MET A 300 -50.49 -3.15 27.40
CA MET A 300 -49.78 -3.17 26.11
C MET A 300 -49.99 -4.47 25.32
N ARG A 301 -50.32 -5.60 25.96
CA ARG A 301 -50.35 -6.93 25.34
C ARG A 301 -51.22 -6.99 24.07
N SER A 302 -52.46 -6.52 24.15
CA SER A 302 -53.40 -6.53 23.01
C SER A 302 -52.88 -5.69 21.83
N THR A 303 -52.37 -4.50 22.11
CA THR A 303 -51.79 -3.59 21.12
C THR A 303 -50.54 -4.21 20.47
N ALA A 304 -49.67 -4.83 21.25
CA ALA A 304 -48.45 -5.46 20.75
C ALA A 304 -48.75 -6.68 19.84
N SER A 305 -49.68 -7.53 20.26
CA SER A 305 -50.15 -8.66 19.43
C SER A 305 -50.85 -8.19 18.15
N SER A 306 -51.66 -7.11 18.22
CA SER A 306 -52.35 -6.54 17.05
C SER A 306 -51.40 -5.87 16.06
N MET A 307 -50.32 -5.24 16.55
CA MET A 307 -49.30 -4.66 15.68
C MET A 307 -48.43 -5.73 15.02
N LEU A 308 -48.13 -6.83 15.73
CA LEU A 308 -47.45 -7.98 15.15
C LEU A 308 -48.31 -8.63 14.04
N SER A 309 -49.61 -8.84 14.28
CA SER A 309 -50.50 -9.40 13.26
C SER A 309 -50.75 -8.45 12.08
N PHE A 310 -50.67 -7.13 12.26
CA PHE A 310 -50.68 -6.15 11.16
C PHE A 310 -49.49 -6.33 10.20
N PHE A 311 -48.35 -6.85 10.69
CA PHE A 311 -47.19 -7.13 9.85
C PHE A 311 -47.21 -8.53 9.20
N LYS A 312 -48.24 -9.36 9.46
CA LYS A 312 -48.31 -10.76 8.99
C LYS A 312 -48.07 -10.86 7.47
N GLY A 313 -46.97 -11.51 7.09
CA GLY A 313 -46.53 -11.70 5.70
C GLY A 313 -45.41 -10.75 5.23
N ASP A 314 -44.94 -9.84 6.08
CA ASP A 314 -43.68 -9.09 5.89
C ASP A 314 -42.70 -9.50 7.00
N GLU A 315 -42.01 -10.63 6.80
CA GLU A 315 -41.05 -11.23 7.73
C GLU A 315 -40.02 -10.21 8.26
N ARG A 316 -39.61 -9.25 7.41
CA ARG A 316 -38.67 -8.19 7.78
C ARG A 316 -39.30 -7.23 8.79
N ARG A 317 -40.53 -6.78 8.58
CA ARG A 317 -41.23 -5.90 9.54
C ARG A 317 -41.58 -6.62 10.82
N GLU A 318 -42.05 -7.88 10.73
CA GLU A 318 -42.29 -8.72 11.91
C GLU A 318 -41.03 -8.86 12.76
N THR A 319 -39.89 -9.19 12.14
CA THR A 319 -38.60 -9.35 12.83
C THR A 319 -38.14 -8.05 13.49
N VAL A 320 -38.16 -6.92 12.76
CA VAL A 320 -37.77 -5.61 13.32
C VAL A 320 -38.69 -5.20 14.48
N TYR A 321 -40.00 -5.44 14.35
CA TYR A 321 -40.96 -5.15 15.41
C TYR A 321 -40.74 -6.02 16.65
N ARG A 322 -40.49 -7.32 16.47
CA ARG A 322 -40.14 -8.25 17.56
C ARG A 322 -38.85 -7.82 18.26
N CYS A 323 -37.81 -7.44 17.50
CA CYS A 323 -36.57 -6.87 18.05
C CYS A 323 -36.84 -5.63 18.91
N GLN A 324 -37.67 -4.69 18.44
CA GLN A 324 -37.97 -3.46 19.18
C GLN A 324 -38.73 -3.73 20.49
N ILE A 325 -39.74 -4.59 20.46
CA ILE A 325 -40.49 -4.95 21.68
C ILE A 325 -39.60 -5.72 22.66
N LEU A 326 -38.92 -6.79 22.23
CA LEU A 326 -38.04 -7.60 23.10
C LEU A 326 -36.78 -6.85 23.55
N GLY A 327 -36.38 -5.80 22.83
CA GLY A 327 -35.30 -4.88 23.17
C GLY A 327 -35.70 -3.77 24.12
N SER A 328 -36.98 -3.42 24.19
CA SER A 328 -37.49 -2.50 25.22
C SER A 328 -37.56 -3.15 26.61
N LEU A 329 -37.55 -4.48 26.68
CA LEU A 329 -37.51 -5.29 27.90
C LEU A 329 -36.07 -5.46 28.42
N THR A 330 -35.44 -4.36 28.82
CA THR A 330 -34.05 -4.33 29.32
C THR A 330 -33.92 -4.56 30.82
N ASP A 331 -34.96 -4.29 31.60
CA ASP A 331 -34.96 -4.41 33.07
C ASP A 331 -35.37 -5.83 33.48
N SER A 332 -34.44 -6.58 34.09
CA SER A 332 -34.67 -7.96 34.56
C SER A 332 -35.73 -8.02 35.66
N GLU A 333 -35.75 -7.06 36.59
CA GLU A 333 -36.72 -7.05 37.69
C GLU A 333 -38.14 -6.79 37.16
N GLN A 334 -38.25 -5.91 36.16
CA GLN A 334 -39.52 -5.66 35.47
C GLN A 334 -40.00 -6.90 34.69
N VAL A 335 -39.10 -7.57 33.97
CA VAL A 335 -39.43 -8.79 33.20
C VAL A 335 -39.86 -9.93 34.11
N GLU A 336 -39.15 -10.17 35.22
CA GLU A 336 -39.54 -11.16 36.23
C GLU A 336 -40.90 -10.83 36.86
N THR A 337 -41.16 -9.55 37.15
CA THR A 337 -42.45 -9.09 37.68
C THR A 337 -43.61 -9.32 36.70
N ILE A 338 -43.39 -9.08 35.40
CA ILE A 338 -44.38 -9.37 34.34
C ILE A 338 -44.63 -10.88 34.23
N GLN A 339 -43.57 -11.69 34.28
CA GLN A 339 -43.66 -13.15 34.23
C GLN A 339 -44.44 -13.72 35.43
N GLU A 340 -44.19 -13.26 36.66
CA GLU A 340 -44.97 -13.68 37.83
C GLU A 340 -46.42 -13.18 37.81
N ASP A 341 -46.73 -12.01 37.23
CA ASP A 341 -48.13 -11.60 37.00
C ASP A 341 -48.84 -12.51 36.00
N ILE A 342 -48.16 -12.94 34.94
CA ILE A 342 -48.66 -13.94 33.97
C ILE A 342 -48.96 -15.27 34.69
N VAL A 343 -47.99 -15.81 35.43
CA VAL A 343 -48.15 -17.04 36.22
C VAL A 343 -49.32 -16.91 37.19
N ARG A 344 -49.45 -15.78 37.89
CA ARG A 344 -50.54 -15.51 38.83
C ARG A 344 -51.91 -15.50 38.16
N LYS A 345 -52.03 -14.84 37.00
CA LYS A 345 -53.30 -14.77 36.23
C LYS A 345 -53.70 -16.14 35.70
N ALA A 346 -52.80 -16.83 35.00
CA ALA A 346 -53.01 -18.20 34.52
C ALA A 346 -53.37 -19.16 35.66
N SER A 347 -52.64 -19.08 36.78
CA SER A 347 -52.91 -19.92 37.96
C SER A 347 -54.29 -19.66 38.54
N ASN A 348 -54.71 -18.40 38.63
CA ASN A 348 -56.01 -18.05 39.19
C ASN A 348 -57.16 -18.49 38.28
N GLU A 349 -57.01 -18.38 36.94
CA GLU A 349 -58.02 -18.84 35.99
C GLU A 349 -58.21 -20.38 36.03
N VAL A 350 -57.12 -21.15 36.03
CA VAL A 350 -57.19 -22.61 36.18
C VAL A 350 -57.76 -23.00 37.53
N ARG A 351 -57.33 -22.35 38.62
CA ARG A 351 -57.87 -22.61 39.96
C ARG A 351 -59.36 -22.31 40.02
N SER A 352 -59.84 -21.16 39.54
CA SER A 352 -61.28 -20.84 39.59
C SER A 352 -62.12 -21.76 38.72
N THR A 353 -61.63 -22.10 37.52
CA THR A 353 -62.36 -22.93 36.55
C THR A 353 -62.44 -24.40 36.99
N LEU A 354 -61.35 -24.95 37.55
CA LEU A 354 -61.27 -26.37 37.87
C LEU A 354 -61.49 -26.71 39.35
N HIS A 355 -61.51 -25.73 40.27
CA HIS A 355 -61.79 -25.97 41.70
C HIS A 355 -63.00 -26.88 41.97
N PRO A 356 -64.16 -26.75 41.27
CA PRO A 356 -65.31 -27.61 41.50
C PRO A 356 -65.03 -29.10 41.25
N LEU A 357 -64.13 -29.41 40.30
CA LEU A 357 -63.76 -30.78 39.95
C LEU A 357 -62.69 -31.39 40.88
N VAL A 358 -62.07 -30.60 41.77
CA VAL A 358 -61.00 -31.09 42.66
C VAL A 358 -61.57 -31.56 44.00
N VAL A 359 -61.41 -32.86 44.27
CA VAL A 359 -61.82 -33.47 45.54
C VAL A 359 -61.15 -32.77 46.73
N ALA A 360 -61.92 -32.47 47.78
CA ALA A 360 -61.53 -31.57 48.88
C ALA A 360 -60.12 -31.80 49.46
N TYR A 361 -59.72 -33.06 49.68
CA TYR A 361 -58.41 -33.39 50.25
C TYR A 361 -57.21 -33.12 49.32
N LYS A 362 -57.45 -32.88 48.02
CA LYS A 362 -56.44 -32.51 47.02
C LYS A 362 -56.36 -31.02 46.73
N GLN A 363 -57.32 -30.21 47.19
CA GLN A 363 -57.38 -28.78 46.85
C GLN A 363 -56.10 -28.03 47.25
N THR A 364 -55.55 -28.25 48.45
CA THR A 364 -54.28 -27.61 48.85
C THR A 364 -53.10 -28.01 47.96
N GLY A 365 -53.02 -29.28 47.55
CA GLY A 365 -52.00 -29.77 46.62
C GLY A 365 -52.12 -29.12 45.24
N PHE A 366 -53.33 -29.18 44.66
CA PHE A 366 -53.70 -28.53 43.41
C PHE A 366 -53.31 -27.04 43.40
N TYR A 367 -53.73 -26.28 44.42
CA TYR A 367 -53.46 -24.85 44.49
C TYR A 367 -51.96 -24.56 44.53
N ASN A 368 -51.16 -25.36 45.24
CA ASN A 368 -49.72 -25.16 45.34
C ASN A 368 -48.96 -25.59 44.07
N ALA A 369 -49.44 -26.61 43.36
CA ALA A 369 -48.80 -27.16 42.17
C ALA A 369 -49.04 -26.32 40.90
N VAL A 370 -50.24 -25.74 40.71
CA VAL A 370 -50.58 -24.96 39.50
C VAL A 370 -49.54 -23.86 39.14
N PRO A 371 -49.08 -22.99 40.07
CA PRO A 371 -48.06 -21.99 39.74
C PRO A 371 -46.70 -22.59 39.36
N ALA A 372 -46.33 -23.74 39.92
CA ALA A 372 -45.05 -24.40 39.61
C ALA A 372 -45.04 -25.00 38.20
N LEU A 373 -46.19 -25.49 37.73
CA LEU A 373 -46.40 -25.91 36.35
C LEU A 373 -46.29 -24.71 35.39
N PHE A 374 -46.99 -23.61 35.70
CA PHE A 374 -46.98 -22.43 34.85
C PHE A 374 -45.65 -21.66 34.82
N ARG A 375 -44.87 -21.65 35.90
CA ARG A 375 -43.48 -21.13 35.87
C ARG A 375 -42.61 -21.88 34.86
N GLN A 376 -42.66 -23.22 34.86
CA GLN A 376 -41.90 -24.01 33.89
C GLN A 376 -42.28 -23.67 32.44
N ALA A 377 -43.58 -23.52 32.16
CA ALA A 377 -44.06 -23.11 30.85
C ALA A 377 -43.61 -21.68 30.47
N VAL A 378 -43.65 -20.73 31.41
CA VAL A 378 -43.17 -19.36 31.19
C VAL A 378 -41.66 -19.32 30.91
N THR A 379 -40.84 -20.02 31.69
CA THR A 379 -39.38 -20.07 31.49
C THR A 379 -39.03 -20.69 30.13
N LEU A 380 -39.67 -21.80 29.75
CA LEU A 380 -39.50 -22.43 28.43
C LEU A 380 -39.84 -21.44 27.30
N TRP A 381 -40.99 -20.78 27.39
CA TRP A 381 -41.46 -19.91 26.31
C TRP A 381 -40.75 -18.56 26.23
N ALA A 382 -40.22 -18.04 27.34
CA ALA A 382 -39.45 -16.79 27.35
C ALA A 382 -38.21 -16.86 26.44
N ASP A 383 -37.54 -18.01 26.36
CA ASP A 383 -36.44 -18.24 25.43
C ASP A 383 -36.94 -18.42 23.98
N ALA A 384 -38.09 -19.07 23.79
CA ALA A 384 -38.71 -19.26 22.48
C ALA A 384 -39.18 -17.93 21.84
N GLN A 385 -39.65 -16.96 22.63
CA GLN A 385 -40.00 -15.61 22.15
C GLN A 385 -38.82 -14.91 21.44
N ARG A 386 -37.58 -15.24 21.82
CA ARG A 386 -36.33 -14.69 21.26
C ARG A 386 -35.77 -15.48 20.08
N SER A 387 -36.50 -16.45 19.52
CA SER A 387 -36.16 -17.08 18.24
C SER A 387 -36.19 -16.06 17.09
N ARG A 388 -35.23 -16.11 16.16
CA ARG A 388 -35.27 -15.28 14.94
C ARG A 388 -36.52 -15.58 14.13
N ASP A 389 -36.74 -16.85 13.84
CA ASP A 389 -37.92 -17.32 13.12
C ASP A 389 -39.09 -17.38 14.11
N MET A 390 -40.22 -16.78 13.76
CA MET A 390 -41.34 -16.67 14.70
C MET A 390 -41.95 -18.04 14.96
N ILE A 391 -41.95 -18.44 16.23
CA ILE A 391 -42.62 -19.64 16.71
C ILE A 391 -43.99 -19.23 17.25
N THR A 392 -45.06 -19.79 16.70
CA THR A 392 -46.44 -19.60 17.17
C THR A 392 -46.95 -20.87 17.86
N ALA A 393 -47.83 -20.68 18.84
CA ALA A 393 -48.62 -21.75 19.43
C ALA A 393 -50.06 -21.60 18.95
N GLU A 394 -50.62 -22.68 18.42
CA GLU A 394 -51.88 -22.68 17.70
C GLU A 394 -52.74 -23.87 18.11
N LEU A 395 -54.02 -23.83 17.76
CA LEU A 395 -54.91 -24.99 17.87
C LEU A 395 -54.78 -25.81 16.56
N PRO A 396 -54.61 -27.14 16.62
CA PRO A 396 -54.69 -28.00 15.44
C PRO A 396 -55.99 -27.78 14.66
N ASP A 397 -55.89 -27.55 13.34
CA ASP A 397 -57.07 -27.44 12.48
C ASP A 397 -57.79 -28.80 12.38
N GLU A 398 -59.12 -28.81 12.36
CA GLU A 398 -59.92 -30.05 12.40
C GLU A 398 -59.69 -30.93 11.15
N GLU A 399 -59.28 -30.35 10.01
CA GLU A 399 -58.92 -31.12 8.80
C GLU A 399 -57.50 -31.70 8.82
N ASP A 400 -56.51 -30.94 9.34
CA ASP A 400 -55.08 -31.34 9.42
C ASP A 400 -54.70 -32.06 10.72
N SER A 401 -55.63 -32.20 11.67
CA SER A 401 -55.51 -32.96 12.92
C SER A 401 -55.16 -34.46 12.77
N ARG A 402 -54.81 -34.95 11.58
CA ARG A 402 -54.30 -36.31 11.37
C ARG A 402 -52.85 -36.50 11.84
N GLY A 403 -52.08 -35.41 11.93
CA GLY A 403 -50.75 -35.40 12.54
C GLY A 403 -50.75 -35.11 14.05
N ALA A 404 -51.90 -34.76 14.64
CA ALA A 404 -51.98 -34.49 16.07
C ALA A 404 -51.86 -35.76 16.91
N GLY A 405 -51.08 -35.68 17.99
CA GLY A 405 -50.85 -36.77 18.94
C GLY A 405 -52.03 -37.00 19.88
N GLU A 406 -51.95 -38.09 20.64
CA GLU A 406 -52.98 -38.54 21.57
C GLU A 406 -52.35 -39.09 22.85
N TYR A 407 -52.96 -38.83 24.01
CA TYR A 407 -52.56 -39.48 25.25
C TYR A 407 -53.05 -40.93 25.27
N SER A 408 -52.12 -41.88 25.41
CA SER A 408 -52.37 -43.32 25.19
C SER A 408 -53.33 -43.96 26.20
N ASP A 409 -53.53 -43.33 27.35
CA ASP A 409 -54.39 -43.80 28.43
C ASP A 409 -55.90 -43.66 28.13
N TYR A 410 -56.27 -42.81 27.16
CA TYR A 410 -57.67 -42.66 26.68
C TYR A 410 -58.12 -43.80 25.76
N ASP A 411 -57.21 -44.57 25.13
CA ASP A 411 -57.57 -45.75 24.31
C ASP A 411 -57.34 -47.10 25.02
N VAL A 412 -57.16 -47.09 26.35
CA VAL A 412 -56.99 -48.32 27.17
C VAL A 412 -58.32 -49.04 27.35
N GLY A 413 -58.75 -49.73 26.30
CA GLY A 413 -59.95 -50.57 26.24
C GLY A 413 -59.77 -51.82 25.36
N ASN A 414 -60.81 -52.65 25.26
CA ASN A 414 -60.74 -53.93 24.56
C ASN A 414 -60.66 -53.77 23.03
N VAL A 415 -59.45 -53.65 22.49
CA VAL A 415 -59.14 -53.57 21.05
C VAL A 415 -59.76 -54.72 20.24
N ALA A 416 -60.03 -55.86 20.89
CA ALA A 416 -60.54 -57.09 20.30
C ALA A 416 -61.91 -57.01 19.59
N THR A 417 -62.71 -55.95 19.80
CA THR A 417 -64.05 -55.80 19.18
C THR A 417 -64.16 -54.72 18.11
N ARG A 418 -63.14 -53.86 17.90
CA ARG A 418 -63.17 -52.85 16.82
C ARG A 418 -62.80 -53.46 15.46
N LYS A 419 -63.70 -54.28 14.90
CA LYS A 419 -63.74 -54.45 13.44
C LYS A 419 -64.16 -53.13 12.82
N THR A 420 -63.26 -52.54 12.03
CA THR A 420 -63.56 -51.41 11.14
C THR A 420 -64.56 -51.84 10.07
N GLY A 421 -65.85 -51.81 10.42
CA GLY A 421 -66.92 -51.95 9.46
C GLY A 421 -66.84 -50.84 8.43
N LYS A 422 -66.92 -51.18 7.13
CA LYS A 422 -67.09 -50.18 6.06
C LYS A 422 -68.30 -49.30 6.40
N GLY A 423 -68.05 -48.07 6.84
CA GLY A 423 -69.10 -47.12 7.24
C GLY A 423 -68.99 -46.56 8.66
N SER A 424 -67.97 -46.88 9.46
CA SER A 424 -67.70 -46.11 10.69
C SER A 424 -67.40 -44.64 10.33
N PRO A 425 -67.96 -43.66 11.06
CA PRO A 425 -67.61 -42.25 10.88
C PRO A 425 -66.10 -42.02 10.97
N LYS A 426 -65.58 -41.00 10.29
CA LYS A 426 -64.20 -40.55 10.51
C LYS A 426 -64.07 -40.06 11.97
N PRO A 427 -62.95 -40.33 12.66
CA PRO A 427 -62.67 -39.72 13.96
C PRO A 427 -62.75 -38.20 13.89
N VAL A 428 -63.43 -37.59 14.85
CA VAL A 428 -63.56 -36.13 14.98
C VAL A 428 -62.80 -35.68 16.23
N VAL A 429 -62.12 -34.53 16.13
CA VAL A 429 -61.49 -33.89 17.29
C VAL A 429 -62.59 -33.29 18.18
N LEU A 430 -62.58 -33.74 19.44
CA LEU A 430 -63.49 -33.27 20.47
C LEU A 430 -62.92 -32.06 21.21
N ALA A 431 -61.63 -32.08 21.51
CA ALA A 431 -60.93 -30.96 22.13
C ALA A 431 -59.41 -31.05 21.87
N VAL A 432 -58.74 -29.91 22.04
CA VAL A 432 -57.28 -29.81 22.09
C VAL A 432 -56.86 -29.89 23.56
N LEU A 433 -56.01 -30.87 23.88
CA LEU A 433 -55.50 -31.14 25.23
C LEU A 433 -54.10 -30.56 25.44
N PHE A 434 -53.38 -30.27 24.35
CA PHE A 434 -52.15 -29.47 24.35
C PHE A 434 -51.98 -28.80 22.97
N PRO A 435 -51.57 -27.52 22.89
CA PRO A 435 -51.46 -26.80 21.61
C PRO A 435 -50.38 -27.38 20.69
N GLN A 436 -50.50 -27.11 19.39
CA GLN A 436 -49.44 -27.35 18.41
C GLN A 436 -48.51 -26.13 18.30
N PHE A 437 -47.29 -26.35 17.82
CA PHE A 437 -46.30 -25.29 17.66
C PHE A 437 -45.75 -25.28 16.24
N VAL A 438 -45.76 -24.10 15.62
CA VAL A 438 -45.41 -23.88 14.21
C VAL A 438 -44.27 -22.88 14.11
N CYS A 439 -43.35 -23.10 13.16
CA CYS A 439 -42.29 -22.17 12.80
C CYS A 439 -42.14 -22.15 11.28
N ARG A 440 -42.27 -20.97 10.65
CA ARG A 440 -42.27 -20.83 9.16
C ARG A 440 -43.17 -21.85 8.44
N ASP A 441 -44.42 -21.98 8.90
CA ASP A 441 -45.43 -22.93 8.40
C ASP A 441 -45.08 -24.43 8.57
N GLU A 442 -43.96 -24.78 9.22
CA GLU A 442 -43.62 -26.15 9.60
C GLU A 442 -44.04 -26.44 11.06
N VAL A 443 -44.71 -27.57 11.31
CA VAL A 443 -45.05 -28.03 12.66
C VAL A 443 -43.78 -28.50 13.37
N ILE A 444 -43.31 -27.73 14.34
CA ILE A 444 -42.13 -28.08 15.13
C ILE A 444 -42.47 -28.99 16.31
N ALA A 445 -43.69 -28.94 16.84
CA ALA A 445 -44.21 -29.89 17.82
C ALA A 445 -45.72 -30.10 17.61
N GLU A 446 -46.12 -31.36 17.49
CA GLU A 446 -47.51 -31.77 17.31
C GLU A 446 -48.33 -31.49 18.57
N GLY A 447 -49.54 -30.94 18.42
CA GLY A 447 -50.48 -30.79 19.52
C GLY A 447 -51.11 -32.11 19.92
N ILE A 448 -51.69 -32.18 21.11
CA ILE A 448 -52.42 -33.36 21.61
C ILE A 448 -53.93 -33.10 21.53
N VAL A 449 -54.69 -34.08 21.04
CA VAL A 449 -56.15 -33.99 20.87
C VAL A 449 -56.90 -35.16 21.52
N LEU A 450 -58.14 -34.90 21.93
CA LEU A 450 -59.13 -35.92 22.27
C LEU A 450 -59.92 -36.28 21.01
N ARG A 451 -60.05 -37.57 20.68
CA ARG A 451 -60.81 -38.03 19.49
C ARG A 451 -62.05 -38.83 19.86
N SER A 452 -63.07 -38.75 19.01
CA SER A 452 -64.36 -39.43 19.18
C SER A 452 -64.31 -40.96 19.18
N ASP A 453 -63.24 -41.58 18.71
CA ASP A 453 -63.09 -43.03 18.58
C ASP A 453 -62.27 -43.69 19.71
N GLN A 454 -61.61 -42.90 20.57
CA GLN A 454 -60.87 -43.38 21.73
C GLN A 454 -61.77 -44.16 22.71
N ALA A 455 -61.25 -45.24 23.29
CA ALA A 455 -62.06 -46.23 24.02
C ALA A 455 -62.85 -45.63 25.18
N ILE A 456 -62.20 -44.77 25.96
CA ILE A 456 -62.81 -44.16 27.14
C ILE A 456 -63.83 -43.06 26.78
N VAL A 457 -63.69 -42.46 25.60
CA VAL A 457 -64.65 -41.48 25.05
C VAL A 457 -65.93 -42.18 24.64
N VAL A 458 -65.84 -43.31 23.93
CA VAL A 458 -67.02 -44.12 23.55
C VAL A 458 -67.78 -44.59 24.79
N GLU A 459 -67.08 -45.09 25.82
CA GLU A 459 -67.66 -45.47 27.11
C GLU A 459 -68.35 -44.26 27.79
N GLY A 460 -67.71 -43.08 27.77
CA GLY A 460 -68.27 -41.83 28.31
C GLY A 460 -69.54 -41.36 27.58
N VAL A 461 -69.60 -41.49 26.25
CA VAL A 461 -70.80 -41.16 25.45
C VAL A 461 -71.95 -42.12 25.78
N GLU A 462 -71.68 -43.43 25.86
CA GLU A 462 -72.70 -44.43 26.24
C GLU A 462 -73.24 -44.16 27.66
N GLU A 463 -72.38 -43.79 28.60
CA GLU A 463 -72.78 -43.39 29.94
C GLU A 463 -73.64 -42.11 29.95
N ALA A 464 -73.25 -41.07 29.21
CA ALA A 464 -74.00 -39.82 29.13
C ALA A 464 -75.39 -40.01 28.50
N GLN A 465 -75.49 -40.75 27.39
CA GLN A 465 -76.77 -41.05 26.73
C GLN A 465 -77.70 -41.94 27.58
N SER A 466 -77.14 -42.78 28.46
CA SER A 466 -77.93 -43.56 29.42
C SER A 466 -78.61 -42.69 30.50
N ASN A 467 -78.17 -41.43 30.67
CA ASN A 467 -78.75 -40.48 31.60
C ASN A 467 -80.00 -39.78 31.03
N GLU A 468 -79.95 -39.35 29.76
CA GLU A 468 -81.08 -38.67 29.10
C GLU A 468 -82.32 -39.57 28.95
N ASN A 469 -82.10 -40.86 28.70
CA ASN A 469 -83.19 -41.85 28.60
C ASN A 469 -83.65 -42.41 29.97
N GLY A 470 -83.06 -41.94 31.09
CA GLY A 470 -83.29 -42.49 32.42
C GLY A 470 -84.70 -42.25 33.02
N ASN A 471 -85.51 -41.39 32.40
CA ASN A 471 -86.83 -40.99 32.92
C ASN A 471 -88.02 -41.77 32.31
N GLY A 472 -87.75 -42.92 31.68
CA GLY A 472 -88.74 -43.73 30.95
C GLY A 472 -88.74 -45.22 31.32
N ASP A 473 -89.66 -45.60 32.22
CA ASP A 473 -90.27 -46.92 32.39
C ASP A 473 -89.35 -48.17 32.28
N ALA A 474 -88.89 -48.67 33.44
CA ALA A 474 -88.00 -49.82 33.55
C ALA A 474 -88.66 -51.17 33.17
N LYS A 475 -88.83 -51.41 31.87
CA LYS A 475 -89.22 -52.73 31.32
C LYS A 475 -88.12 -53.76 31.54
N LYS A 476 -88.24 -54.49 32.66
CA LYS A 476 -87.46 -55.70 32.99
C LYS A 476 -87.39 -56.64 31.78
N LYS A 477 -86.18 -56.84 31.23
CA LYS A 477 -85.91 -57.98 30.33
C LYS A 477 -86.09 -59.29 31.14
N PRO A 478 -86.77 -60.31 30.61
CA PRO A 478 -86.99 -61.56 31.33
C PRO A 478 -85.68 -62.34 31.47
N GLY A 479 -85.39 -62.81 32.69
CA GLY A 479 -84.15 -63.51 33.00
C GLY A 479 -84.03 -64.86 32.29
N THR A 480 -82.84 -65.13 31.74
CA THR A 480 -82.50 -66.39 31.07
C THR A 480 -82.57 -67.56 32.06
N ARG A 481 -83.61 -68.37 31.92
CA ARG A 481 -83.92 -69.52 32.78
C ARG A 481 -82.86 -70.61 32.63
N ARG A 482 -81.94 -70.73 33.60
CA ARG A 482 -80.99 -71.86 33.68
C ARG A 482 -81.77 -73.19 33.75
N ARG A 483 -81.65 -74.01 32.71
CA ARG A 483 -82.07 -75.43 32.76
C ARG A 483 -81.03 -76.22 33.56
N SER A 484 -81.46 -76.80 34.67
CA SER A 484 -80.76 -77.93 35.27
C SER A 484 -81.17 -79.22 34.54
N SER A 485 -80.21 -79.89 33.91
CA SER A 485 -80.37 -81.28 33.48
C SER A 485 -80.00 -82.21 34.64
N ALA A 486 -80.92 -83.08 35.02
CA ALA A 486 -80.67 -84.15 35.99
C ALA A 486 -79.89 -85.31 35.35
N ASP A 487 -79.28 -86.14 36.17
CA ASP A 487 -79.30 -87.61 36.00
C ASP A 487 -78.99 -88.30 37.36
N PRO A 488 -79.34 -89.60 37.54
CA PRO A 488 -79.90 -90.03 38.82
C PRO A 488 -79.28 -91.31 39.42
N LYS A 489 -79.92 -91.77 40.51
CA LYS A 489 -79.94 -93.12 41.11
C LYS A 489 -79.15 -93.31 42.40
N SER A 490 -79.92 -93.48 43.46
CA SER A 490 -79.59 -94.23 44.68
C SER A 490 -79.27 -95.70 44.37
N PRO A 491 -78.72 -96.47 45.33
CA PRO A 491 -79.65 -97.20 46.21
C PRO A 491 -79.23 -97.37 47.69
N LEU A 492 -80.23 -97.20 48.57
CA LEU A 492 -80.62 -98.03 49.72
C LEU A 492 -79.58 -98.69 50.68
N ARG A 493 -79.92 -98.53 51.98
CA ARG A 493 -79.61 -99.37 53.16
C ARG A 493 -78.17 -99.25 53.71
N ARG A 494 -77.97 -99.33 55.03
CA ARG A 494 -78.86 -99.88 56.08
C ARG A 494 -79.13 -98.90 57.21
#